data_AF-A0A7C5Q6I3-F1
#
_entry.id   AF-A0A7C5Q6I3-F1
#
_cell.length_a   1.000
_cell.length_b   1.000
_cell.length_c   1.000
_cell.angle_alpha   90.00
_cell.angle_beta   90.00
_cell.angle_gamma   90.00
#
_symmetry.space_group_name_H-M   'P 1'
#
loop_
_entity.id
_entity.type
_entity.pdbx_description
1 polymer ?
#
loop_
_entity_poly.entity_id
_entity_poly.type
_entity_poly.pdbx_seq_one_letter_code
_entity_poly.pdbx_strand_id
1 'polypeptide(L)'
;MAALLMTNLHGVSAKLISLMEDEGLERANKFLAAVAQPKDRKALAEKWGVDARTLLELGNRADLARIKGIGAVYSDLLEFAGVDTVVELSKRNPENLYDKIKEVAAEHHVQRLPRLNQIQDWVAQAKELDRGIFY
;
A
#
# COMPACT_ATOMS: atom_id res chain seq x y z
N MET A 1 -5.55 9.24 14.12
CA MET A 1 -5.04 9.57 12.77
C MET A 1 -6.16 9.28 11.78
N ALA A 2 -6.44 10.18 10.83
CA ALA A 2 -7.39 9.86 9.76
C ALA A 2 -6.72 8.86 8.80
N ALA A 3 -7.41 7.75 8.51
CA ALA A 3 -6.93 6.77 7.54
C ALA A 3 -6.83 7.40 6.14
N LEU A 4 -5.78 7.06 5.40
CA LEU A 4 -5.56 7.47 4.00
C LEU A 4 -6.80 7.15 3.15
N LEU A 5 -7.19 8.07 2.26
CA LEU A 5 -8.24 7.83 1.28
C LEU A 5 -7.68 7.04 0.10
N MET A 6 -8.46 6.08 -0.40
CA MET A 6 -8.08 5.27 -1.56
C MET A 6 -7.83 6.14 -2.80
N THR A 7 -8.57 7.25 -2.95
CA THR A 7 -8.40 8.22 -4.05
C THR A 7 -7.00 8.83 -4.16
N ASN A 8 -6.22 8.79 -3.07
CA ASN A 8 -4.85 9.29 -3.05
C ASN A 8 -3.83 8.24 -3.51
N LEU A 9 -4.19 6.95 -3.52
CA LEU A 9 -3.29 5.88 -3.95
C LEU A 9 -3.17 5.85 -5.48
N HIS A 10 -1.98 5.50 -5.97
CA HIS A 10 -1.77 5.31 -7.38
C HIS A 10 -2.69 4.21 -7.94
N GLY A 11 -2.97 4.25 -9.25
CA GLY A 11 -3.72 3.20 -9.96
C GLY A 11 -5.23 3.12 -9.66
N VAL A 12 -5.78 3.99 -8.82
CA VAL A 12 -7.23 4.00 -8.53
C VAL A 12 -7.98 4.75 -9.63
N SER A 13 -8.84 4.04 -10.35
CA SER A 13 -9.69 4.62 -11.40
C SER A 13 -10.97 5.26 -10.84
N ALA A 14 -11.57 6.21 -11.58
CA ALA A 14 -12.84 6.82 -11.19
C ALA A 14 -13.97 5.80 -10.98
N LYS A 15 -13.99 4.72 -11.78
CA LYS A 15 -14.91 3.59 -11.61
C LYS A 15 -14.73 2.95 -10.23
N LEU A 16 -13.48 2.65 -9.84
CA LEU A 16 -13.19 2.04 -8.54
C LEU A 16 -13.52 2.97 -7.37
N ILE A 17 -13.31 4.29 -7.52
CA ILE A 17 -13.69 5.27 -6.49
C ILE A 17 -15.20 5.19 -6.22
N SER A 18 -16.02 5.26 -7.28
CA SER A 18 -17.48 5.18 -7.14
C SER A 18 -17.91 3.88 -6.46
N LEU A 19 -17.35 2.74 -6.87
CA LEU A 19 -17.66 1.43 -6.27
C LEU A 19 -17.27 1.36 -4.79
N MET A 20 -16.13 1.95 -4.41
CA MET A 20 -15.72 2.03 -3.01
C MET A 20 -16.65 2.93 -2.20
N GLU A 21 -17.07 4.07 -2.73
CA GLU A 21 -18.00 5.00 -2.07
C GLU A 21 -19.37 4.35 -1.82
N ASP A 22 -19.91 3.64 -2.82
CA ASP A 22 -21.19 2.93 -2.72
C ASP A 22 -21.19 1.85 -1.62
N GLU A 23 -20.01 1.28 -1.31
CA GLU A 23 -19.84 0.24 -0.29
C GLU A 23 -19.19 0.75 1.00
N GLY A 24 -18.91 2.07 1.10
CA GLY A 24 -18.27 2.68 2.25
C GLY A 24 -16.83 2.20 2.50
N LEU A 25 -16.09 1.85 1.44
CA LEU A 25 -14.70 1.36 1.42
C LEU A 25 -13.69 2.45 1.00
N GLU A 26 -14.05 3.74 1.09
CA GLU A 26 -13.22 4.87 0.65
C GLU A 26 -11.93 5.07 1.46
N ARG A 27 -11.84 4.46 2.65
CA ARG A 27 -10.70 4.53 3.56
C ARG A 27 -9.84 3.28 3.45
N ALA A 28 -8.52 3.45 3.38
CA ALA A 28 -7.55 2.37 3.21
C ALA A 28 -7.72 1.22 4.21
N ASN A 29 -7.99 1.52 5.48
CA ASN A 29 -8.21 0.48 6.48
C ASN A 29 -9.49 -0.35 6.24
N LYS A 30 -10.58 0.29 5.78
CA LYS A 30 -11.82 -0.41 5.44
C LYS A 30 -11.65 -1.21 4.16
N PHE A 31 -11.03 -0.62 3.14
CA PHE A 31 -10.72 -1.31 1.89
C PHE A 31 -9.86 -2.54 2.15
N LEU A 32 -8.74 -2.39 2.88
CA LEU A 32 -7.86 -3.49 3.26
C LEU A 32 -8.62 -4.63 3.94
N ALA A 33 -9.50 -4.32 4.89
CA ALA A 33 -10.31 -5.33 5.57
C ALA A 33 -11.20 -6.12 4.59
N ALA A 34 -11.77 -5.45 3.58
CA ALA A 34 -12.59 -6.09 2.56
C ALA A 34 -11.79 -6.93 1.55
N VAL A 35 -10.51 -6.61 1.34
CA VAL A 35 -9.63 -7.29 0.36
C VAL A 35 -8.54 -8.16 1.00
N ALA A 36 -8.56 -8.36 2.31
CA ALA A 36 -7.49 -9.02 3.03
C ALA A 36 -7.30 -10.48 2.57
N GLN A 37 -8.39 -11.22 2.35
CA GLN A 37 -8.35 -12.64 2.00
C GLN A 37 -8.46 -12.85 0.47
N PRO A 38 -7.78 -13.87 -0.10
CA PRO A 38 -7.90 -14.20 -1.52
C PRO A 38 -9.35 -14.46 -1.98
N LYS A 39 -10.14 -15.15 -1.14
CA LYS A 39 -11.55 -15.46 -1.42
C LYS A 39 -12.43 -14.19 -1.47
N ASP A 40 -12.17 -13.24 -0.57
CA ASP A 40 -12.98 -12.02 -0.44
C ASP A 40 -12.64 -11.07 -1.60
N ARG A 41 -11.36 -11.00 -1.99
CA ARG A 41 -10.92 -10.31 -3.22
C ARG A 41 -11.59 -10.88 -4.46
N LYS A 42 -11.62 -12.20 -4.60
CA LYS A 42 -12.24 -12.84 -5.76
C LYS A 42 -13.73 -12.50 -5.86
N ALA A 43 -14.45 -12.63 -4.74
CA ALA A 43 -15.87 -12.29 -4.69
C ALA A 43 -16.13 -10.81 -5.01
N LEU A 44 -15.31 -9.90 -4.45
CA LEU A 44 -15.44 -8.47 -4.71
C LEU A 44 -15.11 -8.10 -6.16
N ALA A 45 -14.08 -8.72 -6.73
CA ALA A 45 -13.70 -8.55 -8.13
C ALA A 45 -14.83 -8.96 -9.10
N GLU A 46 -15.45 -10.11 -8.84
CA GLU A 46 -16.62 -10.59 -9.60
C GLU A 46 -17.79 -9.62 -9.47
N LYS A 47 -18.10 -9.16 -8.25
CA LYS A 47 -19.17 -8.18 -7.98
C LYS A 47 -18.95 -6.85 -8.72
N TRP A 48 -17.72 -6.36 -8.75
CA TRP A 48 -17.36 -5.06 -9.32
C TRP A 48 -17.04 -5.11 -10.82
N GLY A 49 -16.91 -6.31 -11.38
CA GLY A 49 -16.45 -6.50 -12.76
C GLY A 49 -15.08 -5.86 -12.97
N VAL A 50 -14.12 -6.21 -12.10
CA VAL A 50 -12.72 -5.76 -12.16
C VAL A 50 -11.77 -6.95 -11.97
N ASP A 51 -10.48 -6.76 -12.24
CA ASP A 51 -9.48 -7.81 -12.00
C ASP A 51 -9.18 -7.93 -10.48
N ALA A 52 -9.17 -9.15 -9.96
CA ALA A 52 -8.77 -9.43 -8.58
C ALA A 52 -7.32 -9.02 -8.29
N ARG A 53 -6.47 -8.99 -9.33
CA ARG A 53 -5.11 -8.46 -9.24
C ARG A 53 -5.10 -6.97 -8.89
N THR A 54 -5.97 -6.17 -9.49
CA THR A 54 -6.09 -4.74 -9.16
C THR A 54 -6.48 -4.54 -7.70
N LEU A 55 -7.38 -5.37 -7.17
CA LEU A 55 -7.76 -5.31 -5.74
C LEU A 55 -6.61 -5.72 -4.83
N LEU A 56 -5.79 -6.69 -5.25
CA LEU A 56 -4.60 -7.10 -4.52
C LEU A 56 -3.56 -5.98 -4.46
N GLU A 57 -3.25 -5.34 -5.59
CA GLU A 57 -2.29 -4.24 -5.67
C GLU A 57 -2.73 -3.05 -4.80
N LEU A 58 -4.02 -2.69 -4.83
CA LEU A 58 -4.56 -1.66 -3.95
C LEU A 58 -4.59 -2.08 -2.48
N GLY A 59 -4.84 -3.36 -2.20
CA GLY A 59 -4.80 -3.93 -0.86
C GLY A 59 -3.40 -3.88 -0.25
N ASN A 60 -2.37 -4.21 -1.05
CA ASN A 60 -0.96 -4.11 -0.70
C ASN A 60 -0.58 -2.67 -0.30
N ARG A 61 -0.94 -1.69 -1.14
CA ARG A 61 -0.73 -0.25 -0.84
C ARG A 61 -1.48 0.21 0.41
N ALA A 62 -2.71 -0.27 0.59
CA ALA A 62 -3.50 0.01 1.79
C ALA A 62 -2.90 -0.62 3.06
N ASP A 63 -2.26 -1.79 2.97
CA ASP A 63 -1.51 -2.42 4.06
C ASP A 63 -0.30 -1.57 4.46
N LEU A 64 0.50 -1.10 3.50
CA LEU A 64 1.64 -0.20 3.78
C LEU A 64 1.20 1.11 4.45
N ALA A 65 0.04 1.66 4.09
CA ALA A 65 -0.53 2.87 4.68
C ALA A 65 -0.92 2.74 6.17
N ARG A 66 -0.84 1.54 6.76
CA ARG A 66 -0.98 1.33 8.22
C ARG A 66 0.19 1.91 9.01
N ILE A 67 1.36 2.03 8.38
CA ILE A 67 2.58 2.54 9.02
C ILE A 67 2.54 4.07 9.04
N LYS A 68 2.73 4.65 10.22
CA LYS A 68 2.74 6.10 10.39
C LYS A 68 3.89 6.71 9.59
N GLY A 69 3.55 7.67 8.74
CA GLY A 69 4.51 8.36 7.88
C GLY A 69 4.61 7.80 6.47
N ILE A 70 3.96 6.66 6.18
CA ILE A 70 3.77 6.17 4.81
C ILE A 70 2.44 6.71 4.29
N GLY A 71 2.52 7.66 3.36
CA GLY A 71 1.39 8.10 2.53
C GLY A 71 1.51 7.55 1.12
N ALA A 72 0.60 7.96 0.22
CA ALA A 72 0.55 7.46 -1.15
C ALA A 72 1.90 7.47 -1.88
N VAL A 73 2.58 8.62 -1.93
CA VAL A 73 3.87 8.78 -2.62
C VAL A 73 4.94 7.80 -2.10
N TYR A 74 4.98 7.57 -0.78
CA TYR A 74 5.96 6.65 -0.20
C TYR A 74 5.54 5.18 -0.35
N SER A 75 4.24 4.89 -0.38
CA SER A 75 3.74 3.56 -0.74
C SER A 75 4.15 3.18 -2.17
N ASP A 76 4.02 4.10 -3.12
CA ASP A 76 4.41 3.85 -4.52
C ASP A 76 5.92 3.66 -4.64
N LEU A 77 6.73 4.48 -3.96
CA LEU A 77 8.19 4.30 -3.93
C LEU A 77 8.62 2.95 -3.34
N LEU A 78 7.91 2.48 -2.30
CA LEU A 78 8.20 1.18 -1.69
C LEU A 78 7.87 0.04 -2.66
N GLU A 79 6.74 0.10 -3.35
CA GLU A 79 6.37 -0.86 -4.39
C GLU A 79 7.39 -0.87 -5.52
N PHE A 80 7.82 0.29 -6.02
CA PHE A 80 8.90 0.37 -7.03
C PHE A 80 10.22 -0.23 -6.51
N ALA A 81 10.49 -0.11 -5.21
CA ALA A 81 11.62 -0.76 -4.54
C ALA A 81 11.41 -2.27 -4.25
N GLY A 82 10.28 -2.84 -4.70
CA GLY A 82 9.91 -4.25 -4.53
C GLY A 82 9.39 -4.58 -3.13
N VAL A 83 8.80 -3.62 -2.43
CA VAL A 83 8.19 -3.78 -1.11
C VAL A 83 6.70 -3.52 -1.23
N ASP A 84 5.92 -4.58 -1.32
CA ASP A 84 4.48 -4.50 -1.58
C ASP A 84 3.68 -4.56 -0.28
N THR A 85 4.24 -5.09 0.81
CA THR A 85 3.51 -5.30 2.07
C THR A 85 4.27 -4.89 3.31
N VAL A 86 3.51 -4.73 4.41
CA VAL A 86 4.08 -4.55 5.76
C VAL A 86 4.98 -5.74 6.12
N VAL A 87 4.58 -6.96 5.77
CA VAL A 87 5.38 -8.17 6.06
C VAL A 87 6.72 -8.13 5.33
N GLU A 88 6.76 -7.70 4.07
CA GLU A 88 8.02 -7.56 3.33
C GLU A 88 8.88 -6.44 3.89
N LEU A 89 8.28 -5.28 4.21
CA LEU A 89 8.98 -4.16 4.79
C LEU A 89 9.64 -4.52 6.12
N SER A 90 8.97 -5.32 6.97
CA SER A 90 9.51 -5.80 8.25
C SER A 90 10.82 -6.59 8.13
N LYS A 91 11.07 -7.17 6.95
CA LYS A 91 12.25 -8.00 6.64
C LYS A 91 13.37 -7.24 5.95
N ARG A 92 13.15 -5.97 5.57
CA ARG A 92 14.16 -5.19 4.85
C ARG A 92 15.27 -4.71 5.80
N ASN A 93 16.49 -4.63 5.26
CA ASN A 93 17.54 -3.82 5.86
C ASN A 93 17.31 -2.34 5.47
N PRO A 94 17.21 -1.39 6.43
CA PRO A 94 16.88 0.00 6.15
C PRO A 94 17.87 0.72 5.23
N GLU A 95 19.17 0.46 5.37
CA GLU A 95 20.23 1.11 4.59
C GLU A 95 20.15 0.68 3.12
N ASN A 96 20.04 -0.62 2.86
CA ASN A 96 19.86 -1.17 1.52
C ASN A 96 18.55 -0.68 0.87
N LEU A 97 17.46 -0.60 1.66
CA LEU A 97 16.19 -0.07 1.18
C LEU A 97 16.27 1.42 0.83
N TYR A 98 17.01 2.20 1.63
CA TYR A 98 17.24 3.62 1.33
C TYR A 98 18.00 3.81 0.02
N ASP A 99 19.03 3.01 -0.23
CA ASP A 99 19.77 3.05 -1.49
C ASP A 99 18.88 2.67 -2.68
N LYS A 100 18.07 1.60 -2.55
CA LYS A 100 17.12 1.23 -3.61
C LYS A 100 16.05 2.29 -3.85
N ILE A 101 15.54 2.94 -2.79
CA ILE A 101 14.56 4.03 -2.92
C ILE A 101 15.14 5.20 -3.71
N LYS A 102 16.41 5.57 -3.51
CA LYS A 102 17.06 6.63 -4.30
C LYS A 102 17.15 6.28 -5.78
N GLU A 103 17.49 5.04 -6.10
CA GLU A 103 17.57 4.53 -7.48
C GLU A 103 16.21 4.63 -8.17
N VAL A 104 15.17 4.01 -7.59
CA VAL A 104 13.83 3.98 -8.21
C VAL A 104 13.18 5.37 -8.23
N ALA A 105 13.45 6.22 -7.25
CA ALA A 105 12.96 7.59 -7.28
C ALA A 105 13.54 8.38 -8.46
N ALA A 106 14.81 8.15 -8.82
CA ALA A 106 15.41 8.77 -10.00
C ALA A 106 14.77 8.25 -11.30
N GLU A 107 14.54 6.94 -11.39
CA GLU A 107 13.86 6.29 -12.54
C GLU A 107 12.42 6.79 -12.73
N HIS A 108 11.70 7.01 -11.63
CA HIS A 108 10.30 7.43 -11.65
C HIS A 108 10.11 8.95 -11.42
N HIS A 109 11.18 9.74 -11.48
CA HIS A 109 11.17 11.21 -11.31
C HIS A 109 10.51 11.71 -10.01
N VAL A 110 10.59 10.93 -8.93
CA VAL A 110 10.06 11.31 -7.61
C VAL A 110 11.07 12.18 -6.87
N GLN A 111 10.74 13.45 -6.69
CA GLN A 111 11.66 14.42 -6.08
C GLN A 111 11.74 14.31 -4.54
N ARG A 112 10.66 13.89 -3.89
CA ARG A 112 10.58 13.86 -2.42
C ARG A 112 10.97 12.49 -1.89
N LEU A 113 12.21 12.38 -1.43
CA LEU A 113 12.71 11.17 -0.77
C LEU A 113 12.39 11.15 0.73
N PRO A 114 12.17 9.97 1.33
CA PRO A 114 12.26 9.82 2.78
C PRO A 114 13.71 9.95 3.24
N ARG A 115 13.90 10.29 4.52
CA ARG A 115 15.20 10.20 5.19
C ARG A 115 15.44 8.77 5.67
N LEU A 116 16.71 8.39 5.82
CA LEU A 116 17.08 7.05 6.33
C LEU A 116 16.40 6.73 7.67
N ASN A 117 16.35 7.70 8.59
CA ASN A 117 15.69 7.50 9.89
C ASN A 117 14.18 7.26 9.79
N GLN A 118 13.52 7.79 8.75
CA GLN A 118 12.11 7.47 8.49
C GLN A 118 11.96 6.03 8.02
N ILE A 119 12.86 5.54 7.16
CA ILE A 119 12.83 4.14 6.72
C ILE A 119 13.11 3.19 7.89
N GLN A 120 14.08 3.52 8.75
CA GLN A 120 14.37 2.75 9.96
C GLN A 120 13.13 2.67 10.87
N ASP A 121 12.43 3.79 11.07
CA ASP A 121 11.17 3.84 11.82
C ASP A 121 10.07 3.01 11.15
N TRP A 122 9.92 3.08 9.81
CA TRP A 122 8.93 2.28 9.09
C TRP A 122 9.18 0.78 9.21
N VAL A 123 10.44 0.34 9.09
CA VAL A 123 10.81 -1.07 9.28
C VAL A 123 10.55 -1.51 10.72
N ALA A 124 10.82 -0.66 11.71
CA ALA A 124 10.52 -0.95 13.11
C ALA A 124 9.01 -1.08 13.34
N GLN A 125 8.20 -0.12 12.88
CA GLN A 125 6.74 -0.20 12.95
C GLN A 125 6.20 -1.45 12.25
N ALA A 126 6.74 -1.80 11.08
CA ALA A 126 6.31 -2.97 10.32
C ALA A 126 6.50 -4.29 11.07
N LYS A 127 7.54 -4.40 11.92
CA LYS A 127 7.79 -5.59 12.74
C LYS A 127 6.77 -5.78 13.87
N GLU A 128 6.13 -4.69 14.31
CA GLU A 128 5.15 -4.71 15.39
C GLU A 128 3.71 -4.87 14.88
N LEU A 129 3.50 -4.87 13.56
CA LEU A 129 2.18 -4.99 12.96
C LEU A 129 1.84 -6.43 12.59
N ASP A 130 0.64 -6.86 12.97
CA ASP A 130 0.06 -8.10 12.47
C ASP A 130 -0.14 -8.04 10.95
N ARG A 131 -0.19 -9.22 10.32
CA ARG A 131 -0.45 -9.35 8.88
C ARG A 131 -1.82 -8.77 8.51
N GLY A 132 -1.83 -7.82 7.57
CA GLY A 132 -3.07 -7.19 7.07
C GLY A 132 -3.61 -7.79 5.78
N ILE A 133 -2.77 -8.47 4.99
CA ILE A 133 -3.15 -9.08 3.71
C ILE A 133 -2.62 -10.51 3.57
N PHE A 134 -3.38 -11.35 2.88
CA PHE A 134 -3.15 -12.80 2.72
C PHE A 134 -3.18 -13.18 1.25
N TYR A 135 -2.39 -14.19 0.88
CA TYR A 135 -2.15 -14.64 -0.51
C TYR A 135 -2.59 -16.09 -0.70
#